data_AF-A0A255T7X4-F1
#
_entry.id   AF-A0A255T7X4-F1
#
_cell.length_a   1.000
_cell.length_b   1.000
_cell.length_c   1.000
_cell.angle_alpha   90.00
_cell.angle_beta   90.00
_cell.angle_gamma   90.00
#
_symmetry.space_group_name_H-M   'P 1'
#
loop_
_entity.id
_entity.type
_entity.pdbx_description
1 polymer ?
#
loop_
_entity_poly.entity_id
_entity_poly.type
_entity_poly.pdbx_seq_one_letter_code
_entity_poly.pdbx_strand_id
1 'polypeptide(L)'
;MIKSEKLYIIGNGFDIHHGLHCSFTDFRLWLKENRPEVYSQYKRIYSEVESDLWSDFEQCLFCFNLDDYPCDVTKADLEAFKAALYEAIKQWVRSIGLPDSSTIIENIDKDAMFITFNYTRTLEDVYGIDEDRVLHIHGSVKDDRIVFGHGSSKRDRSWYEDYSDEYKNIMEETEEEKLIRKSDEFIDVFKKPVAEIIKNNRGFFDALRGVKEMTILGFSYSDIDLPYLEKIVEMTGDDVYVIFGNHTFMEFNRALHVADELGVNARFVDF
;
A
#
# COMPACT_ATOMS: atom_id res chain seq x y z
N MET A 1 -14.83 -15.01 16.31
CA MET A 1 -13.77 -14.84 15.30
C MET A 1 -13.90 -16.00 14.34
N ILE A 2 -14.15 -15.66 13.08
CA ILE A 2 -14.21 -16.64 12.00
C ILE A 2 -12.83 -17.27 11.86
N LYS A 3 -12.80 -18.60 11.71
CA LYS A 3 -11.58 -19.36 11.42
C LYS A 3 -11.79 -20.05 10.09
N SER A 4 -10.77 -20.02 9.25
CA SER A 4 -10.72 -20.74 7.99
C SER A 4 -9.33 -21.32 7.78
N GLU A 5 -9.25 -22.41 7.04
CA GLU A 5 -7.98 -22.95 6.56
C GLU A 5 -7.49 -22.22 5.28
N LYS A 6 -8.33 -21.34 4.70
CA LYS A 6 -8.03 -20.58 3.49
C LYS A 6 -8.06 -19.07 3.72
N LEU A 7 -7.09 -18.38 3.14
CA LEU A 7 -6.98 -16.93 3.09
C LEU A 7 -6.87 -16.46 1.64
N TYR A 8 -7.58 -15.39 1.30
CA TYR A 8 -7.33 -14.62 0.09
C TYR A 8 -6.73 -13.27 0.44
N ILE A 9 -5.67 -12.88 -0.26
CA ILE A 9 -5.10 -11.54 -0.25
C ILE A 9 -5.44 -10.88 -1.58
N ILE A 10 -6.15 -9.77 -1.52
CA ILE A 10 -6.71 -9.09 -2.69
C ILE A 10 -6.07 -7.73 -2.84
N GLY A 11 -5.46 -7.48 -3.99
CA GLY A 11 -4.91 -6.19 -4.38
C GLY A 11 -5.68 -5.52 -5.52
N ASN A 12 -5.22 -4.34 -5.91
CA ASN A 12 -5.97 -3.44 -6.79
C ASN A 12 -6.21 -4.02 -8.18
N GLY A 13 -5.32 -4.89 -8.66
CA GLY A 13 -5.48 -5.62 -9.92
C GLY A 13 -6.76 -6.47 -9.97
N PHE A 14 -7.25 -6.93 -8.81
CA PHE A 14 -8.53 -7.64 -8.72
C PHE A 14 -9.69 -6.72 -9.11
N ASP A 15 -9.75 -5.51 -8.58
CA ASP A 15 -10.81 -4.55 -8.93
C ASP A 15 -10.71 -4.09 -10.39
N ILE A 16 -9.48 -3.89 -10.88
CA ILE A 16 -9.22 -3.54 -12.29
C ILE A 16 -9.70 -4.66 -13.23
N HIS A 17 -9.51 -5.92 -12.86
CA HIS A 17 -10.06 -7.06 -13.61
C HIS A 17 -11.59 -6.98 -13.71
N HIS A 18 -12.26 -6.43 -12.70
CA HIS A 18 -13.70 -6.15 -12.70
C HIS A 18 -14.06 -4.80 -13.32
N GLY A 19 -13.20 -4.23 -14.16
CA GLY A 19 -13.47 -3.00 -14.91
C GLY A 19 -13.49 -1.73 -14.07
N LEU A 20 -13.01 -1.76 -12.82
CA LEU A 20 -12.95 -0.56 -11.98
C LEU A 20 -11.74 0.31 -12.33
N HIS A 21 -11.99 1.61 -12.51
CA HIS A 21 -10.96 2.64 -12.66
C HIS A 21 -10.44 3.10 -11.30
N CYS A 22 -9.73 2.19 -10.63
CA CYS A 22 -9.24 2.36 -9.26
C CYS A 22 -7.71 2.43 -9.16
N SER A 23 -6.98 2.61 -10.28
CA SER A 23 -5.53 2.80 -10.22
C SER A 23 -5.17 4.21 -9.73
N PHE A 24 -3.96 4.41 -9.21
CA PHE A 24 -3.48 5.76 -8.89
C PHE A 24 -3.30 6.65 -10.14
N THR A 25 -3.17 6.04 -11.33
CA THR A 25 -3.27 6.78 -12.61
C THR A 25 -4.67 7.33 -12.83
N ASP A 26 -5.72 6.56 -12.53
CA ASP A 26 -7.12 7.05 -12.58
C ASP A 26 -7.33 8.15 -11.53
N PHE A 27 -6.79 7.97 -10.32
CA PHE A 27 -6.82 9.00 -9.28
C PHE A 27 -6.18 10.31 -9.74
N ARG A 28 -5.02 10.27 -10.43
CA ARG A 28 -4.38 11.47 -10.98
C ARG A 28 -5.31 12.23 -11.91
N LEU A 29 -5.95 11.52 -12.85
CA LEU A 29 -6.87 12.12 -13.81
C LEU A 29 -8.05 12.77 -13.09
N TRP A 30 -8.63 12.04 -12.14
CA TRP A 30 -9.71 12.54 -11.29
C TRP A 30 -9.27 13.77 -10.47
N LEU A 31 -8.08 13.75 -9.87
CA LEU A 31 -7.55 14.82 -9.03
C LEU A 31 -7.33 16.10 -9.83
N LYS A 32 -6.81 15.97 -11.06
CA LYS A 32 -6.61 17.10 -11.98
C LYS A 32 -7.92 17.78 -12.35
N GLU A 33 -8.99 17.01 -12.51
CA GLU A 33 -10.31 17.52 -12.91
C GLU A 33 -11.10 18.08 -11.71
N ASN A 34 -11.12 17.36 -10.58
CA ASN A 34 -12.01 17.63 -9.45
C ASN A 34 -11.37 18.44 -8.32
N ARG A 35 -10.04 18.41 -8.20
CA ARG A 35 -9.26 19.09 -7.14
C ARG A 35 -7.97 19.70 -7.72
N PRO A 36 -8.06 20.58 -8.74
CA PRO A 36 -6.90 21.12 -9.46
C PRO A 36 -5.91 21.86 -8.56
N GLU A 37 -6.37 22.41 -7.44
CA GLU A 37 -5.53 23.05 -6.42
C GLU A 37 -4.66 22.05 -5.66
N VAL A 38 -5.18 20.86 -5.33
CA VAL A 38 -4.42 19.78 -4.69
C VAL A 38 -3.44 19.19 -5.70
N TYR A 39 -3.87 19.00 -6.95
CA TYR A 39 -2.98 18.58 -8.04
C TYR A 39 -1.83 19.58 -8.25
N SER A 40 -2.10 20.89 -8.21
CA SER A 40 -1.07 21.92 -8.35
C SER A 40 -0.08 21.91 -7.18
N GLN A 41 -0.56 21.66 -5.95
CA GLN A 41 0.33 21.49 -4.78
C GLN A 41 1.21 20.26 -4.93
N TYR A 42 0.66 19.11 -5.37
CA TYR A 42 1.45 17.92 -5.66
C TYR A 42 2.58 18.22 -6.65
N LYS A 43 2.27 18.90 -7.77
CA LYS A 43 3.27 19.28 -8.77
C LYS A 43 4.35 20.23 -8.22
N ARG A 44 3.99 21.12 -7.31
CA ARG A 44 4.95 22.00 -6.64
C ARG A 44 5.91 21.23 -5.73
N ILE A 45 5.43 20.17 -5.06
CA ILE A 45 6.22 19.40 -4.08
C ILE A 45 7.10 18.36 -4.76
N TYR A 46 6.58 17.63 -5.75
CA TYR A 46 7.26 16.48 -6.36
C TYR A 46 7.85 16.76 -7.75
N SER A 47 7.75 18.00 -8.23
CA SER A 47 8.12 18.42 -9.59
C SER A 47 7.34 17.68 -10.69
N GLU A 48 7.14 18.31 -11.86
CA GLU A 48 6.51 17.62 -13.00
C GLU A 48 7.46 16.54 -13.53
N VAL A 49 7.26 15.30 -13.08
CA VAL A 49 7.79 14.13 -13.77
C VAL A 49 6.60 13.41 -14.43
N GLU A 50 6.86 12.79 -15.59
CA GLU A 50 5.87 12.25 -16.52
C GLU A 50 4.91 11.21 -15.91
N SER A 51 3.94 10.76 -16.70
CA SER A 51 2.83 9.88 -16.31
C SER A 51 3.20 8.65 -15.50
N ASP A 52 4.42 8.17 -15.66
CA ASP A 52 4.87 6.87 -15.21
C ASP A 52 5.21 6.85 -13.71
N LEU A 53 5.22 8.01 -13.02
CA LEU A 53 5.37 8.07 -11.57
C LEU A 53 4.08 7.76 -10.79
N TRP A 54 2.90 7.92 -11.41
CA TRP A 54 1.63 7.70 -10.70
C TRP A 54 1.27 6.22 -10.56
N SER A 55 1.84 5.32 -11.38
CA SER A 55 1.74 3.87 -11.11
C SER A 55 2.40 3.49 -9.78
N ASP A 56 3.46 4.21 -9.43
CA ASP A 56 4.20 4.07 -8.16
C ASP A 56 3.96 5.27 -7.24
N PHE A 57 2.73 5.82 -7.25
CA PHE A 57 2.38 7.05 -6.53
C PHE A 57 2.83 7.04 -5.06
N GLU A 58 2.55 5.95 -4.35
CA GLU A 58 2.94 5.79 -2.95
C GLU A 58 4.46 5.70 -2.77
N GLN A 59 5.20 5.17 -3.74
CA GLN A 59 6.66 5.19 -3.76
C GLN A 59 7.19 6.61 -4.01
N CYS A 60 6.51 7.38 -4.85
CA CYS A 60 6.86 8.78 -5.11
C CYS A 60 6.71 9.65 -3.86
N LEU A 61 5.72 9.35 -2.99
CA LEU A 61 5.61 10.00 -1.69
C LEU A 61 6.85 9.77 -0.80
N PHE A 62 7.56 8.65 -0.99
CA PHE A 62 8.84 8.34 -0.33
C PHE A 62 10.05 8.99 -1.02
N CYS A 63 10.06 9.06 -2.36
CA CYS A 63 11.13 9.62 -3.19
C CYS A 63 11.17 11.15 -3.17
N PHE A 64 11.26 11.72 -1.97
CA PHE A 64 11.40 13.15 -1.75
C PHE A 64 12.80 13.61 -2.20
N ASN A 65 12.89 14.22 -3.39
CA ASN A 65 14.14 14.78 -3.90
C ASN A 65 14.41 16.13 -3.20
N LEU A 66 15.43 16.17 -2.35
CA LEU A 66 15.81 17.38 -1.60
C LEU A 66 16.49 18.43 -2.50
N ASP A 67 17.08 18.00 -3.63
CA ASP A 67 17.86 18.88 -4.51
C ASP A 67 16.96 19.76 -5.40
N ASP A 68 15.78 19.25 -5.79
CA ASP A 68 14.77 20.01 -6.56
C ASP A 68 13.70 20.65 -5.66
N TYR A 69 13.92 20.62 -4.35
CA TYR A 69 12.93 21.07 -3.37
C TYR A 69 12.80 22.60 -3.35
N PRO A 70 11.58 23.15 -3.43
CA PRO A 70 11.36 24.55 -3.13
C PRO A 70 11.73 24.80 -1.66
N CYS A 71 12.79 25.58 -1.43
CA CYS A 71 13.35 25.80 -0.09
C CYS A 71 12.35 26.38 0.94
N ASP A 72 11.18 26.84 0.48
CA ASP A 72 10.12 27.48 1.25
C ASP A 72 9.02 26.54 1.76
N VAL A 73 8.97 25.27 1.35
CA VAL A 73 7.95 24.34 1.85
C VAL A 73 8.35 23.80 3.24
N THR A 74 7.41 23.85 4.18
CA THR A 74 7.58 23.45 5.59
C THR A 74 6.88 22.12 5.89
N LYS A 75 7.15 21.54 7.06
CA LYS A 75 6.41 20.36 7.55
C LYS A 75 4.90 20.64 7.65
N ALA A 76 4.51 21.83 8.09
CA ALA A 76 3.11 22.22 8.18
C ALA A 76 2.44 22.28 6.80
N ASP A 77 3.16 22.71 5.76
CA ASP A 77 2.66 22.68 4.38
C ASP A 77 2.44 21.23 3.91
N LEU A 78 3.35 20.31 4.24
CA LEU A 78 3.20 18.89 3.92
C LEU A 78 2.05 18.23 4.70
N GLU A 79 1.86 18.58 5.97
CA GLU A 79 0.72 18.09 6.77
C GLU A 79 -0.61 18.60 6.21
N ALA A 80 -0.66 19.87 5.82
CA ALA A 80 -1.83 20.46 5.15
C ALA A 80 -2.08 19.80 3.78
N PHE A 81 -1.03 19.55 3.01
CA PHE A 81 -1.11 18.84 1.74
C PHE A 81 -1.59 17.39 1.93
N LYS A 82 -1.07 16.66 2.91
CA LYS A 82 -1.53 15.31 3.26
C LYS A 82 -3.01 15.31 3.62
N ALA A 83 -3.49 16.29 4.40
CA ALA A 83 -4.90 16.40 4.74
C ALA A 83 -5.78 16.68 3.51
N ALA A 84 -5.33 17.58 2.61
CA ALA A 84 -6.04 17.88 1.38
C ALA A 84 -6.09 16.69 0.41
N LEU A 85 -4.99 15.94 0.34
CA LEU A 85 -4.86 14.71 -0.45
C LEU A 85 -5.72 13.57 0.12
N TYR A 86 -5.75 13.43 1.45
CA TYR A 86 -6.61 12.47 2.15
C TYR A 86 -8.09 12.67 1.78
N GLU A 87 -8.58 13.91 1.85
CA GLU A 87 -9.95 14.23 1.47
C GLU A 87 -10.20 14.01 -0.02
N ALA A 88 -9.22 14.29 -0.88
CA ALA A 88 -9.31 14.01 -2.30
C ALA A 88 -9.42 12.50 -2.59
N ILE A 89 -8.61 11.66 -1.93
CA ILE A 89 -8.70 10.20 -2.06
C ILE A 89 -10.06 9.70 -1.59
N LYS A 90 -10.59 10.19 -0.47
CA LYS A 90 -11.93 9.82 0.01
C LYS A 90 -13.03 10.16 -0.99
N GLN A 91 -12.97 11.34 -1.59
CA GLN A 91 -13.93 11.76 -2.61
C GLN A 91 -13.81 10.91 -3.88
N TRP A 92 -12.57 10.65 -4.32
CA TRP A 92 -12.30 9.80 -5.47
C TRP A 92 -12.81 8.37 -5.27
N VAL A 93 -12.44 7.71 -4.16
CA VAL A 93 -12.89 6.35 -3.82
C VAL A 93 -14.41 6.24 -3.84
N ARG A 94 -15.12 7.25 -3.33
CA ARG A 94 -16.60 7.31 -3.36
C ARG A 94 -17.20 7.55 -4.74
N SER A 95 -16.39 8.03 -5.69
CA SER A 95 -16.77 8.24 -7.08
C SER A 95 -16.44 7.06 -7.99
N ILE A 96 -15.70 6.07 -7.50
CA ILE A 96 -15.42 4.84 -8.25
C ILE A 96 -16.76 4.16 -8.55
N GLY A 97 -16.91 3.71 -9.79
CA GLY A 97 -18.13 3.06 -10.28
C GLY A 97 -18.39 1.71 -9.60
N LEU A 98 -19.43 1.02 -10.08
CA LEU A 98 -19.72 -0.34 -9.67
C LEU A 98 -18.89 -1.33 -10.51
N PRO A 99 -18.41 -2.41 -9.90
CA PRO A 99 -17.66 -3.44 -10.60
C PRO A 99 -18.52 -4.13 -11.67
N ASP A 100 -17.90 -4.50 -12.79
CA ASP A 100 -18.50 -5.30 -13.84
C ASP A 100 -18.70 -6.74 -13.36
N SER A 101 -19.96 -7.16 -13.24
CA SER A 101 -20.32 -8.51 -12.82
C SER A 101 -20.17 -9.56 -13.93
N SER A 102 -19.69 -9.19 -15.12
CA SER A 102 -19.49 -10.12 -16.25
C SER A 102 -18.13 -10.82 -16.23
N THR A 103 -17.16 -10.32 -15.46
CA THR A 103 -15.80 -10.83 -15.32
C THR A 103 -15.60 -11.53 -13.97
N ILE A 104 -16.50 -12.44 -13.62
CA ILE A 104 -16.43 -13.17 -12.34
C ILE A 104 -15.34 -14.24 -12.41
N ILE A 105 -14.49 -14.26 -11.40
CA ILE A 105 -13.56 -15.36 -11.15
C ILE A 105 -14.33 -16.51 -10.50
N GLU A 106 -14.46 -17.61 -11.23
CA GLU A 106 -15.15 -18.79 -10.71
C GLU A 106 -14.40 -19.41 -9.52
N ASN A 107 -15.16 -20.04 -8.61
CA ASN A 107 -14.64 -20.84 -7.49
C ASN A 107 -13.88 -20.08 -6.39
N ILE A 108 -14.14 -18.78 -6.19
CA ILE A 108 -13.76 -18.11 -4.94
C ILE A 108 -14.51 -18.74 -3.76
N ASP A 109 -13.76 -19.22 -2.77
CA ASP A 109 -14.31 -19.85 -1.57
C ASP A 109 -14.92 -18.80 -0.64
N LYS A 110 -16.25 -18.72 -0.61
CA LYS A 110 -16.97 -17.71 0.17
C LYS A 110 -16.83 -17.89 1.68
N ASP A 111 -16.41 -19.08 2.12
CA ASP A 111 -16.16 -19.39 3.53
C ASP A 111 -14.68 -19.18 3.92
N ALA A 112 -13.86 -18.63 3.04
CA ALA A 112 -12.51 -18.22 3.36
C ALA A 112 -12.46 -16.93 4.21
N MET A 113 -11.25 -16.59 4.66
CA MET A 113 -10.91 -15.26 5.16
C MET A 113 -10.36 -14.42 4.01
N PHE A 114 -10.57 -13.10 4.06
CA PHE A 114 -10.12 -12.16 3.04
C PHE A 114 -9.41 -10.98 3.70
N ILE A 115 -8.21 -10.65 3.20
CA ILE A 115 -7.55 -9.37 3.47
C ILE A 115 -7.49 -8.64 2.14
N THR A 116 -8.10 -7.47 2.06
CA THR A 116 -8.08 -6.65 0.85
C THR A 116 -7.39 -5.32 1.10
N PHE A 117 -6.57 -4.95 0.13
CA PHE A 117 -5.87 -3.67 0.05
C PHE A 117 -6.68 -2.65 -0.75
N ASN A 118 -7.82 -3.08 -1.30
CA ASN A 118 -8.70 -2.27 -2.12
C ASN A 118 -9.66 -1.48 -1.24
N TYR A 119 -9.97 -0.27 -1.69
CA TYR A 119 -10.96 0.59 -1.03
C TYR A 119 -12.40 0.26 -1.45
N THR A 120 -12.60 -0.43 -2.57
CA THR A 120 -13.93 -0.81 -3.04
C THR A 120 -14.43 -2.07 -2.33
N ARG A 121 -15.71 -2.41 -2.56
CA ARG A 121 -16.38 -3.56 -1.94
C ARG A 121 -16.70 -4.66 -2.96
N THR A 122 -15.80 -4.90 -3.92
CA THR A 122 -16.02 -5.91 -4.98
C THR A 122 -16.28 -7.30 -4.41
N LEU A 123 -15.58 -7.68 -3.33
CA LEU A 123 -15.79 -8.97 -2.65
C LEU A 123 -17.22 -9.09 -2.10
N GLU A 124 -17.71 -8.07 -1.42
CA GLU A 124 -19.02 -8.13 -0.79
C GLU A 124 -20.15 -7.93 -1.80
N ASP A 125 -20.01 -6.96 -2.71
CA ASP A 125 -21.08 -6.54 -3.61
C ASP A 125 -21.21 -7.42 -4.87
N VAL A 126 -20.11 -8.04 -5.35
CA VAL A 126 -20.14 -8.97 -6.50
C VAL A 126 -20.13 -10.42 -6.05
N TYR A 127 -19.23 -10.79 -5.14
CA TYR A 127 -19.06 -12.17 -4.71
C TYR A 127 -19.99 -12.57 -3.56
N GLY A 128 -20.62 -11.60 -2.88
CA GLY A 128 -21.51 -11.86 -1.75
C GLY A 128 -20.76 -12.43 -0.54
N ILE A 129 -19.49 -12.04 -0.37
CA ILE A 129 -18.69 -12.40 0.80
C ILE A 129 -19.22 -11.63 2.00
N ASP A 130 -19.34 -12.31 3.15
CA ASP A 130 -19.79 -11.68 4.39
C ASP A 130 -18.75 -10.67 4.89
N GLU A 131 -19.20 -9.50 5.37
CA GLU A 131 -18.32 -8.40 5.78
C GLU A 131 -17.42 -8.80 6.95
N ASP A 132 -17.86 -9.73 7.80
CA ASP A 132 -17.07 -10.24 8.93
C ASP A 132 -15.89 -11.14 8.52
N ARG A 133 -15.87 -11.58 7.25
CA ARG A 133 -14.78 -12.34 6.62
C ARG A 133 -13.76 -11.45 5.90
N VAL A 134 -14.07 -10.17 5.68
CA VAL A 134 -13.24 -9.25 4.90
C VAL A 134 -12.59 -8.21 5.81
N LEU A 135 -11.26 -8.21 5.85
CA LEU A 135 -10.48 -7.13 6.43
C LEU A 135 -10.01 -6.17 5.31
N HIS A 136 -10.64 -4.99 5.24
CA HIS A 136 -10.10 -3.86 4.48
C HIS A 136 -8.95 -3.22 5.25
N ILE A 137 -7.72 -3.66 5.00
CA ILE A 137 -6.57 -3.27 5.83
C ILE A 137 -6.23 -1.78 5.69
N HIS A 138 -6.62 -1.18 4.58
CA HIS A 138 -6.51 0.25 4.31
C HIS A 138 -7.82 1.04 4.46
N GLY A 139 -8.86 0.41 4.99
CA GLY A 139 -10.22 0.95 5.01
C GLY A 139 -10.91 0.84 3.65
N SER A 140 -12.19 1.21 3.63
CA SER A 140 -13.08 1.06 2.47
C SER A 140 -13.88 2.33 2.17
N VAL A 141 -14.61 2.33 1.07
CA VAL A 141 -15.56 3.38 0.67
C VAL A 141 -16.63 3.67 1.73
N LYS A 142 -16.95 2.68 2.59
CA LYS A 142 -17.89 2.84 3.72
C LYS A 142 -17.24 3.47 4.95
N ASP A 143 -15.92 3.39 5.06
CA ASP A 143 -15.20 3.85 6.24
C ASP A 143 -14.92 5.35 6.19
N ASP A 144 -14.88 5.97 7.37
CA ASP A 144 -14.37 7.34 7.50
C ASP A 144 -12.85 7.42 7.41
N ARG A 145 -12.19 6.28 7.63
CA ARG A 145 -10.73 6.11 7.61
C ARG A 145 -10.28 5.44 6.32
N ILE A 146 -9.37 6.11 5.61
CA ILE A 146 -8.59 5.53 4.52
C ILE A 146 -7.11 5.54 4.92
N VAL A 147 -6.34 4.54 4.51
CA VAL A 147 -4.89 4.48 4.73
C VAL A 147 -4.20 4.58 3.39
N PHE A 148 -3.30 5.54 3.25
CA PHE A 148 -2.40 5.68 2.10
C PHE A 148 -1.05 6.19 2.58
N GLY A 149 -0.01 6.03 1.75
CA GLY A 149 1.34 6.46 2.07
C GLY A 149 2.40 5.43 1.67
N HIS A 150 3.60 5.49 2.24
CA HIS A 150 4.63 4.48 2.01
C HIS A 150 4.83 3.55 3.21
N GLY A 151 5.33 2.34 2.95
CA GLY A 151 5.67 1.34 3.97
C GLY A 151 7.07 1.47 4.57
N SER A 152 7.95 2.28 3.96
CA SER A 152 9.36 2.32 4.36
C SER A 152 9.58 2.74 5.82
N SER A 153 10.38 1.95 6.53
CA SER A 153 10.87 2.28 7.86
C SER A 153 12.13 3.15 7.86
N LYS A 154 12.95 3.12 6.79
CA LYS A 154 14.23 3.83 6.67
C LYS A 154 14.66 3.96 5.21
N ARG A 155 15.29 5.08 4.81
CA ARG A 155 16.20 5.08 3.64
C ARG A 155 17.29 4.04 3.91
N ASP A 156 17.69 3.26 2.91
CA ASP A 156 18.94 2.51 2.99
C ASP A 156 20.06 3.55 3.16
N ARG A 157 20.66 3.58 4.37
CA ARG A 157 21.69 4.53 4.79
C ARG A 157 23.09 3.93 4.74
N SER A 158 23.28 2.85 3.98
CA SER A 158 24.58 2.20 3.81
C SER A 158 25.72 3.16 3.41
N TRP A 159 25.40 4.32 2.81
CA TRP A 159 26.37 5.37 2.47
C TRP A 159 26.70 6.38 3.60
N TYR A 160 25.93 6.41 4.69
CA TYR A 160 26.04 7.41 5.77
C TYR A 160 26.48 6.81 7.12
N GLU A 161 26.33 5.51 7.31
CA GLU A 161 26.59 4.83 8.60
C GLU A 161 28.07 4.65 8.98
N ASP A 162 29.03 5.12 8.16
CA ASP A 162 30.47 4.92 8.39
C ASP A 162 31.14 5.98 9.30
N TYR A 163 30.37 6.90 9.88
CA TYR A 163 30.87 7.87 10.87
C TYR A 163 30.57 7.43 12.30
N SER A 164 31.63 7.10 13.05
CA SER A 164 31.56 6.57 14.41
C SER A 164 30.79 7.46 15.39
N ASP A 165 29.99 6.84 16.25
CA ASP A 165 29.12 7.49 17.25
C ASP A 165 29.87 8.31 18.32
N GLU A 166 31.19 8.21 18.38
CA GLU A 166 32.01 8.82 19.45
C GLU A 166 32.26 10.34 19.23
N TYR A 167 32.03 10.87 18.02
CA TYR A 167 32.24 12.30 17.69
C TYR A 167 30.96 13.16 17.63
N LYS A 168 29.76 12.55 17.67
CA LYS A 168 28.47 13.25 17.52
C LYS A 168 28.15 14.22 18.67
N ASN A 169 28.78 14.08 19.83
CA ASN A 169 28.41 14.85 21.03
C ASN A 169 29.10 16.22 21.17
N ILE A 170 29.93 16.66 20.21
CA ILE A 170 30.76 17.87 20.35
C ILE A 170 30.66 18.86 19.16
N MET A 171 30.06 18.49 18.03
CA MET A 171 30.00 19.35 16.83
C MET A 171 28.65 20.05 16.68
N GLU A 172 28.65 21.29 16.18
CA GLU A 172 27.45 21.95 15.66
C GLU A 172 26.92 21.14 14.48
N GLU A 173 25.59 20.94 14.41
CA GLU A 173 24.92 20.20 13.34
C GLU A 173 25.32 20.77 11.97
N THR A 174 25.89 19.92 11.12
CA THR A 174 26.27 20.27 9.75
C THR A 174 25.03 20.59 8.90
N GLU A 175 25.19 21.38 7.83
CA GLU A 175 24.09 21.65 6.89
C GLU A 175 23.55 20.36 6.23
N GLU A 176 24.41 19.35 6.08
CA GLU A 176 24.03 18.03 5.57
C GLU A 176 23.17 17.25 6.58
N GLU A 177 23.54 17.24 7.87
CA GLU A 177 22.73 16.64 8.93
C GLU A 177 21.35 17.33 9.07
N LYS A 178 21.30 18.66 8.95
CA LYS A 178 20.03 19.42 8.93
C LYS A 178 19.15 18.99 7.76
N LEU A 179 19.74 18.81 6.58
CA LEU A 179 19.04 18.40 5.37
C LEU A 179 18.49 16.98 5.50
N ILE A 180 19.27 16.06 6.06
CA ILE A 180 18.86 14.67 6.35
C ILE A 180 17.72 14.66 7.37
N ARG A 181 17.84 15.38 8.49
CA ARG A 181 16.77 15.47 9.49
C ARG A 181 15.49 16.02 8.89
N LYS A 182 15.59 17.09 8.09
CA LYS A 182 14.43 17.67 7.38
C LYS A 182 13.79 16.66 6.43
N SER A 183 14.59 15.85 5.75
CA SER A 183 14.10 14.76 4.89
C SER A 183 13.36 13.69 5.68
N ASP A 184 13.90 13.25 6.82
CA ASP A 184 13.27 12.23 7.66
C ASP A 184 11.92 12.71 8.18
N GLU A 185 11.86 13.96 8.67
CA GLU A 185 10.61 14.56 9.14
C GLU A 185 9.52 14.60 8.07
N PHE A 186 9.90 14.73 6.81
CA PHE A 186 8.97 14.81 5.67
C PHE A 186 8.52 13.44 5.20
N ILE A 187 9.43 12.47 5.15
CA ILE A 187 9.11 11.07 4.88
C ILE A 187 8.10 10.57 5.92
N ASP A 188 8.33 10.87 7.20
CA ASP A 188 7.41 10.46 8.27
C ASP A 188 5.98 11.02 8.12
N VAL A 189 5.78 12.12 7.38
CA VAL A 189 4.43 12.65 7.10
C VAL A 189 3.60 11.62 6.34
N PHE A 190 4.15 10.96 5.32
CA PHE A 190 3.41 9.98 4.49
C PHE A 190 3.63 8.52 4.89
N LYS A 191 4.29 8.26 6.02
CA LYS A 191 4.49 6.90 6.50
C LYS A 191 3.17 6.25 6.95
N LYS A 192 2.88 5.05 6.45
CA LYS A 192 1.73 4.25 6.90
C LYS A 192 1.98 3.77 8.35
N PRO A 193 1.00 3.87 9.27
CA PRO A 193 1.14 3.36 10.63
C PRO A 193 0.92 1.84 10.67
N VAL A 194 1.71 1.07 9.90
CA VAL A 194 1.55 -0.38 9.67
C VAL A 194 1.43 -1.16 10.99
N ALA A 195 2.37 -0.95 11.91
CA ALA A 195 2.37 -1.64 13.21
C ALA A 195 1.10 -1.36 14.04
N GLU A 196 0.58 -0.13 13.97
CA GLU A 196 -0.66 0.24 14.66
C GLU A 196 -1.88 -0.41 14.00
N ILE A 197 -1.93 -0.44 12.65
CA ILE A 197 -3.00 -1.08 11.89
C ILE A 197 -3.06 -2.57 12.20
N ILE A 198 -1.92 -3.27 12.20
CA ILE A 198 -1.84 -4.68 12.59
C ILE A 198 -2.32 -4.87 14.03
N LYS A 199 -1.84 -4.04 14.97
CA LYS A 199 -2.22 -4.11 16.38
C LYS A 199 -3.72 -3.91 16.60
N ASN A 200 -4.32 -2.95 15.89
CA ASN A 200 -5.76 -2.66 15.98
C ASN A 200 -6.60 -3.81 15.40
N ASN A 201 -6.04 -4.56 14.43
CA ASN A 201 -6.67 -5.72 13.81
C ASN A 201 -6.20 -7.06 14.39
N ARG A 202 -5.58 -7.07 15.58
CA ARG A 202 -4.97 -8.27 16.17
C ARG A 202 -5.88 -9.50 16.19
N GLY A 203 -7.19 -9.32 16.38
CA GLY A 203 -8.13 -10.44 16.40
C GLY A 203 -8.21 -11.16 15.05
N PHE A 204 -8.24 -10.40 13.96
CA PHE A 204 -8.22 -10.96 12.61
C PHE A 204 -6.87 -11.64 12.33
N PHE A 205 -5.76 -10.97 12.66
CA PHE A 205 -4.42 -11.54 12.50
C PHE A 205 -4.22 -12.82 13.34
N ASP A 206 -4.73 -12.86 14.56
CA ASP A 206 -4.65 -14.04 15.44
C ASP A 206 -5.40 -15.25 14.86
N ALA A 207 -6.45 -15.02 14.08
CA ALA A 207 -7.20 -16.07 13.39
C ALA A 207 -6.44 -16.68 12.19
N LEU A 208 -5.40 -16.01 11.68
CA LEU A 208 -4.58 -16.51 10.58
C LEU A 208 -3.75 -17.76 10.93
N ARG A 209 -3.53 -18.04 12.22
CA ARG A 209 -2.78 -19.23 12.68
C ARG A 209 -3.36 -20.58 12.25
N GLY A 210 -4.61 -20.61 11.77
CA GLY A 210 -5.27 -21.81 11.26
C GLY A 210 -5.19 -21.96 9.74
N VAL A 211 -4.67 -20.97 9.02
CA VAL A 211 -4.61 -20.94 7.57
C VAL A 211 -3.53 -21.91 7.08
N LYS A 212 -3.88 -22.71 6.08
CA LYS A 212 -2.99 -23.68 5.41
C LYS A 212 -2.77 -23.33 3.95
N GLU A 213 -3.70 -22.61 3.34
CA GLU A 213 -3.62 -22.17 1.95
C GLU A 213 -3.90 -20.67 1.86
N MET A 214 -3.04 -19.96 1.15
CA MET A 214 -3.15 -18.53 0.89
C MET A 214 -3.16 -18.29 -0.61
N THR A 215 -4.16 -17.56 -1.12
CA THR A 215 -4.20 -17.15 -2.53
C THR A 215 -4.08 -15.64 -2.63
N ILE A 216 -3.13 -15.15 -3.42
CA ILE A 216 -2.87 -13.72 -3.61
C ILE A 216 -3.29 -13.34 -5.04
N LEU A 217 -4.23 -12.41 -5.18
CA LEU A 217 -4.80 -12.01 -6.47
C LEU A 217 -4.68 -10.49 -6.67
N GLY A 218 -4.21 -10.07 -7.85
CA GLY A 218 -4.15 -8.66 -8.25
C GLY A 218 -3.28 -7.77 -7.35
N PHE A 219 -2.34 -8.36 -6.63
CA PHE A 219 -1.45 -7.65 -5.73
C PHE A 219 -0.26 -7.07 -6.50
N SER A 220 0.15 -5.83 -6.21
CA SER A 220 1.24 -5.17 -6.93
C SER A 220 2.61 -5.80 -6.64
N TYR A 221 2.76 -6.42 -5.48
CA TYR A 221 4.02 -6.92 -4.92
C TYR A 221 5.08 -5.82 -4.79
N SER A 222 4.66 -4.58 -4.53
CA SER A 222 5.55 -3.46 -4.21
C SER A 222 5.98 -3.48 -2.74
N ASP A 223 7.20 -3.03 -2.45
CA ASP A 223 7.79 -2.92 -1.11
C ASP A 223 6.93 -2.12 -0.10
N ILE A 224 6.03 -1.28 -0.60
CA ILE A 224 5.15 -0.42 0.18
C ILE A 224 4.23 -1.22 1.10
N ASP A 225 3.67 -2.32 0.60
CA ASP A 225 2.69 -3.14 1.33
C ASP A 225 3.28 -4.47 1.79
N LEU A 226 4.54 -4.76 1.43
CA LEU A 226 5.28 -5.95 1.85
C LEU A 226 5.30 -6.16 3.37
N PRO A 227 5.42 -5.13 4.24
CA PRO A 227 5.37 -5.32 5.69
C PRO A 227 4.07 -5.95 6.21
N TYR A 228 2.94 -5.77 5.50
CA TYR A 228 1.70 -6.48 5.85
C TYR A 228 1.78 -7.94 5.46
N LEU A 229 2.31 -8.24 4.27
CA LEU A 229 2.45 -9.61 3.76
C LEU A 229 3.43 -10.43 4.63
N GLU A 230 4.57 -9.85 4.99
CA GLU A 230 5.52 -10.42 5.97
C GLU A 230 4.79 -10.80 7.25
N LYS A 231 3.99 -9.88 7.81
CA LYS A 231 3.26 -10.16 9.04
C LYS A 231 2.20 -11.24 8.85
N ILE A 232 1.51 -11.27 7.71
CA ILE A 232 0.51 -12.28 7.41
C ILE A 232 1.18 -13.67 7.38
N VAL A 233 2.29 -13.81 6.65
CA VAL A 233 3.05 -15.08 6.57
C VAL A 233 3.58 -15.50 7.95
N GLU A 234 4.15 -14.57 8.72
CA GLU A 234 4.57 -14.83 10.11
C GLU A 234 3.44 -15.42 10.96
N MET A 235 2.21 -14.94 10.76
CA MET A 235 1.04 -15.38 11.52
C MET A 235 0.44 -16.70 11.03
N THR A 236 0.58 -17.05 9.75
CA THR A 236 0.15 -18.35 9.20
C THR A 236 1.13 -19.47 9.52
N GLY A 237 2.42 -19.15 9.65
CA GLY A 237 3.50 -20.11 9.88
C GLY A 237 4.06 -20.74 8.60
N ASP A 238 5.14 -21.50 8.75
CA ASP A 238 6.01 -21.96 7.66
C ASP A 238 5.38 -23.01 6.72
N ASP A 239 4.33 -23.71 7.19
CA ASP A 239 3.67 -24.79 6.43
C ASP A 239 2.59 -24.27 5.45
N VAL A 240 2.38 -22.95 5.36
CA VAL A 240 1.38 -22.37 4.47
C VAL A 240 1.74 -22.60 3.01
N TYR A 241 0.78 -23.07 2.23
CA TYR A 241 0.90 -23.15 0.77
C TYR A 241 0.38 -21.88 0.13
N VAL A 242 1.21 -21.19 -0.65
CA VAL A 242 0.88 -19.88 -1.23
C VAL A 242 0.68 -19.99 -2.74
N ILE A 243 -0.44 -19.48 -3.23
CA ILE A 243 -0.78 -19.39 -4.65
C ILE A 243 -0.70 -17.92 -5.06
N PHE A 244 0.26 -17.58 -5.91
CA PHE A 244 0.44 -16.25 -6.48
C PHE A 244 -0.25 -16.16 -7.83
N GLY A 245 -1.33 -15.39 -7.90
CA GLY A 245 -1.99 -15.00 -9.15
C GLY A 245 -1.30 -13.79 -9.77
N ASN A 246 -0.95 -13.88 -11.06
CA ASN A 246 -0.27 -12.82 -11.80
C ASN A 246 -0.94 -12.58 -13.16
N HIS A 247 -1.13 -11.31 -13.53
CA HIS A 247 -1.66 -10.95 -14.85
C HIS A 247 -0.54 -10.62 -15.84
N THR A 248 0.61 -10.17 -15.34
CA THR A 248 1.71 -9.69 -16.16
C THR A 248 3.02 -10.40 -15.83
N PHE A 249 3.93 -10.43 -16.81
CA PHE A 249 5.29 -10.94 -16.61
C PHE A 249 6.06 -10.14 -15.53
N MET A 250 5.78 -8.85 -15.39
CA MET A 250 6.39 -8.02 -14.34
C MET A 250 5.90 -8.41 -12.95
N GLU A 251 4.60 -8.61 -12.77
CA GLU A 251 4.03 -9.11 -11.51
C GLU A 251 4.59 -10.49 -11.17
N PHE A 252 4.68 -11.40 -12.15
CA PHE A 252 5.28 -12.72 -11.94
C PHE A 252 6.70 -12.63 -11.39
N ASN A 253 7.57 -11.76 -11.95
CA ASN A 253 8.93 -11.60 -11.45
C ASN A 253 8.97 -11.02 -10.03
N ARG A 254 8.10 -10.06 -9.72
CA ARG A 254 8.01 -9.51 -8.35
C ARG A 254 7.46 -10.56 -7.37
N ALA A 255 6.43 -11.30 -7.74
CA ALA A 255 5.89 -12.39 -6.95
C ALA A 255 6.94 -13.48 -6.69
N LEU A 256 7.78 -13.80 -7.67
CA LEU A 256 8.87 -14.76 -7.51
C LEU A 256 9.90 -14.27 -6.48
N HIS A 257 10.27 -12.99 -6.56
CA HIS A 257 11.18 -12.38 -5.59
C HIS A 257 10.59 -12.36 -4.18
N VAL A 258 9.35 -11.92 -4.04
CA VAL A 258 8.63 -11.89 -2.75
C VAL A 258 8.47 -13.30 -2.17
N ALA A 259 8.20 -14.32 -2.99
CA ALA A 259 8.11 -15.70 -2.51
C ALA A 259 9.44 -16.22 -1.96
N ASP A 260 10.57 -15.86 -2.61
CA ASP A 260 11.92 -16.20 -2.15
C ASP A 260 12.27 -15.49 -0.84
N GLU A 261 11.99 -14.19 -0.73
CA GLU A 261 12.22 -13.39 0.49
C GLU A 261 11.40 -13.90 1.68
N LEU A 262 10.14 -14.28 1.45
CA LEU A 262 9.27 -14.81 2.49
C LEU A 262 9.55 -16.29 2.84
N GLY A 263 10.33 -17.00 2.02
CA GLY A 263 10.67 -18.40 2.24
C GLY A 263 9.49 -19.36 2.20
N VAL A 264 8.45 -19.05 1.41
CA VAL A 264 7.17 -19.81 1.39
C VAL A 264 7.14 -20.90 0.32
N ASN A 265 6.36 -21.97 0.59
CA ASN A 265 6.06 -22.97 -0.43
C ASN A 265 5.02 -22.42 -1.41
N ALA A 266 5.46 -22.06 -2.61
CA ALA A 266 4.68 -21.28 -3.55
C ALA A 266 4.34 -22.01 -4.87
N ARG A 267 3.20 -21.65 -5.43
CA ARG A 267 2.84 -21.90 -6.84
C ARG A 267 2.40 -20.61 -7.49
N PHE A 268 2.74 -20.47 -8.77
CA PHE A 268 2.35 -19.33 -9.59
C PHE A 268 1.29 -19.77 -10.59
N VAL A 269 0.25 -18.96 -10.75
CA VAL A 269 -0.83 -19.18 -11.70
C VAL A 269 -1.09 -17.90 -12.48
N ASP A 270 -1.48 -18.06 -13.73
CA ASP A 270 -2.01 -16.96 -14.52
C ASP A 270 -3.38 -16.59 -13.95
N PHE A 271 -3.56 -15.31 -13.69
CA PHE A 271 -4.76 -14.69 -13.14
C PHE A 271 -5.38 -13.77 -14.19
#